data_AF-A0A7I8KIM9-F1
#
_entry.id   AF-A0A7I8KIM9-F1
#
_cell.length_a   1.000
_cell.length_b   1.000
_cell.length_c   1.000
_cell.angle_alpha   90.00
_cell.angle_beta   90.00
_cell.angle_gamma   90.00
#
_symmetry.space_group_name_H-M   'P 1'
#
loop_
_entity.id
_entity.type
_entity.pdbx_description
1 polymer ?
#
loop_
_entity_poly.entity_id
_entity_poly.type
_entity_poly.pdbx_seq_one_letter_code
_entity_poly.pdbx_strand_id
1 'polypeptide(L)'
;MEKAFDRIEWSFLIKVLRCFRFTDDFIDLVDACVRENHFSLLVNGSSTPFFTATRGLRQGDPLSPTLFILVEEVLSRSLTRAINQGLIRPYYSKRGCPIISHSLFADDAILFLNGCETSIRGLMSIISRYERAAGQLVNASKSSFTVGPSTPIGTIRRIQGLIGFSRGHLPFDYLGCPIFLGRRRIHYFDALVGKLRKKLAGWKIQLLSPGGRIQLIRHVLMSMPLHLLAVHEVLDTVLQTIRRICTSFLWDGQLEGPRRQRRVSWEKACRPTNEGGLGIRRPQDVFNMLQKKLVWRMRTTPSVLGSFVSAKYGEWARQPADIKGIKRWAD
;
A
#
# COMPACT_ATOMS: atom_id res chain seq x y z
N MET A 1 -6.07 -9.66 7.06
CA MET A 1 -7.22 -10.40 7.65
C MET A 1 -7.57 -11.61 6.78
N GLU A 2 -8.18 -12.67 7.31
CA GLU A 2 -8.68 -13.79 6.50
C GLU A 2 -10.06 -13.45 5.92
N LYS A 3 -10.22 -13.53 4.58
CA LYS A 3 -11.49 -13.27 3.87
C LYS A 3 -12.23 -12.04 4.43
N ALA A 4 -11.56 -10.90 4.40
CA ALA A 4 -11.88 -9.75 5.24
C ALA A 4 -13.33 -9.25 5.10
N PHE A 5 -13.84 -9.17 3.86
CA PHE A 5 -15.21 -8.79 3.57
C PHE A 5 -16.21 -9.89 3.95
N ASP A 6 -15.89 -11.16 3.66
CA ASP A 6 -16.82 -12.28 3.77
C ASP A 6 -17.13 -12.70 5.23
N ARG A 7 -16.38 -12.19 6.21
CA ARG A 7 -16.46 -12.62 7.62
C ARG A 7 -17.13 -11.63 8.56
N ILE A 8 -17.50 -10.45 8.09
CA ILE A 8 -18.07 -9.40 8.97
C ILE A 8 -19.44 -9.83 9.49
N GLU A 9 -19.60 -9.88 10.80
CA GLU A 9 -20.90 -10.11 11.44
C GLU A 9 -21.80 -8.89 11.30
N TRP A 10 -22.97 -9.06 10.69
CA TRP A 10 -23.93 -7.97 10.47
C TRP A 10 -24.41 -7.35 11.78
N SER A 11 -24.65 -8.16 12.81
CA SER A 11 -25.04 -7.65 14.12
C SER A 11 -23.99 -6.70 14.73
N PHE A 12 -22.70 -6.92 14.43
CA PHE A 12 -21.63 -6.03 14.83
C PHE A 12 -21.63 -4.75 13.99
N LEU A 13 -21.73 -4.86 12.67
CA LEU A 13 -21.83 -3.72 11.76
C LEU A 13 -22.96 -2.76 12.18
N ILE A 14 -24.16 -3.29 12.43
CA ILE A 14 -25.31 -2.47 12.85
C ILE A 14 -25.05 -1.77 14.18
N LYS A 15 -24.43 -2.44 15.16
CA LYS A 15 -24.01 -1.81 16.42
C LYS A 15 -22.98 -0.70 16.20
N VAL A 16 -22.04 -0.90 15.28
CA VAL A 16 -21.05 0.12 14.91
C VAL A 16 -21.75 1.33 14.33
N LEU A 17 -22.65 1.17 13.36
CA LEU A 17 -23.40 2.28 12.77
C LEU A 17 -24.21 3.07 13.81
N ARG A 18 -24.88 2.39 14.74
CA ARG A 18 -25.57 3.05 15.87
C ARG A 18 -24.61 3.85 16.75
N CYS A 19 -23.44 3.30 17.06
CA CYS A 19 -22.40 4.01 17.83
C CYS A 19 -21.86 5.25 17.10
N PHE A 20 -21.80 5.22 15.77
CA PHE A 20 -21.46 6.36 14.93
C PHE A 20 -22.61 7.36 14.75
N ARG A 21 -23.79 7.12 15.35
CA ARG A 21 -24.96 8.00 15.34
C ARG A 21 -25.59 8.19 13.95
N PHE A 22 -25.50 7.17 13.10
CA PHE A 22 -26.35 7.12 11.90
C PHE A 22 -27.83 7.00 12.31
N THR A 23 -28.74 7.53 11.48
CA THR A 23 -30.19 7.45 11.72
C THR A 23 -30.68 6.02 11.57
N ASP A 24 -31.75 5.66 12.29
CA ASP A 24 -32.32 4.31 12.21
C ASP A 24 -32.78 3.99 10.77
N ASP A 25 -33.39 4.95 10.05
CA ASP A 25 -33.76 4.79 8.64
C ASP A 25 -32.56 4.37 7.76
N PHE A 26 -31.40 4.99 7.95
CA PHE A 26 -30.20 4.63 7.18
C PHE A 26 -29.68 3.24 7.57
N ILE A 27 -29.73 2.92 8.86
CA ILE A 27 -29.29 1.64 9.38
C ILE A 27 -30.17 0.51 8.86
N ASP A 28 -31.47 0.71 8.79
CA ASP A 28 -32.44 -0.25 8.27
C ASP A 28 -32.22 -0.48 6.77
N LEU A 29 -31.91 0.57 6.00
CA LEU A 29 -31.51 0.43 4.60
C LEU A 29 -30.22 -0.40 4.44
N VAL A 30 -29.21 -0.16 5.29
CA VAL A 30 -27.99 -0.96 5.26
C VAL A 30 -28.26 -2.41 5.67
N ASP A 31 -29.08 -2.65 6.70
CA ASP A 31 -29.44 -3.99 7.16
C ASP A 31 -30.17 -4.78 6.07
N ALA A 32 -31.12 -4.16 5.37
CA ALA A 32 -31.80 -4.74 4.22
C ALA A 32 -30.80 -5.09 3.10
N CYS A 33 -29.92 -4.14 2.74
CA CYS A 33 -28.90 -4.33 1.71
C CYS A 33 -27.94 -5.49 2.01
N VAL A 34 -27.59 -5.76 3.28
CA VAL A 34 -26.66 -6.85 3.62
C VAL A 34 -27.38 -8.19 3.80
N ARG A 35 -28.59 -8.21 4.37
CA ARG A 35 -29.32 -9.45 4.70
C ARG A 35 -30.08 -10.05 3.52
N GLU A 36 -30.66 -9.22 2.65
CA GLU A 36 -31.53 -9.68 1.56
C GLU A 36 -30.75 -10.07 0.31
N ASN A 37 -29.53 -10.60 0.49
CA ASN A 37 -28.69 -11.07 -0.61
C ASN A 37 -28.89 -12.57 -0.86
N HIS A 38 -29.31 -12.89 -2.09
CA HIS A 38 -29.37 -14.25 -2.61
C HIS A 38 -28.18 -14.50 -3.56
N PHE A 39 -27.50 -15.62 -3.35
CA PHE A 39 -26.37 -16.07 -4.15
C PHE A 39 -26.73 -17.35 -4.88
N SER A 40 -26.24 -17.49 -6.11
CA SER A 40 -26.18 -18.78 -6.80
C SER A 40 -24.78 -18.98 -7.37
N LEU A 41 -24.35 -20.24 -7.43
CA LEU A 41 -23.07 -20.59 -8.03
C LEU A 41 -23.31 -21.12 -9.44
N LEU A 42 -22.48 -20.70 -10.39
CA LEU A 42 -22.47 -21.28 -11.72
C LEU A 42 -21.49 -22.46 -11.73
N VAL A 43 -22.01 -23.68 -11.77
CA VAL A 43 -21.21 -24.91 -11.83
C VAL A 43 -21.43 -25.54 -13.21
N ASN A 44 -20.36 -25.65 -14.00
CA ASN A 44 -20.41 -26.18 -15.37
C ASN A 44 -21.46 -25.50 -16.27
N GLY A 45 -21.62 -24.18 -16.14
CA GLY A 45 -22.59 -23.40 -16.92
C GLY A 45 -24.04 -23.50 -16.43
N SER A 46 -24.32 -24.27 -15.38
CA SER A 46 -25.65 -24.37 -14.76
C SER A 46 -25.67 -23.66 -13.40
N SER A 47 -26.72 -22.86 -13.14
CA SER A 47 -26.89 -22.19 -11.86
C SER A 47 -27.40 -23.16 -10.80
N THR A 48 -26.79 -23.15 -9.62
CA THR A 48 -27.34 -23.83 -8.44
C THR A 48 -28.59 -23.10 -7.93
N PRO A 49 -29.40 -23.73 -7.06
CA PRO A 49 -30.42 -23.03 -6.28
C PRO A 49 -29.85 -21.86 -5.50
N PHE A 50 -30.69 -20.87 -5.24
CA PHE A 50 -30.31 -19.71 -4.44
C PHE A 50 -30.09 -20.11 -2.98
N PHE A 51 -29.07 -19.51 -2.36
CA PHE A 51 -28.82 -19.56 -0.93
C PHE A 51 -28.54 -18.15 -0.41
N THR A 52 -28.79 -17.93 0.88
CA THR A 52 -28.58 -16.63 1.53
C THR A 52 -27.25 -16.61 2.26
N ALA A 53 -26.58 -15.45 2.27
CA ALA A 53 -25.47 -15.25 3.20
C ALA A 53 -26.01 -15.11 4.64
N THR A 54 -25.16 -15.40 5.61
CA THR A 54 -25.44 -15.15 7.05
C THR A 54 -24.55 -14.07 7.63
N ARG A 55 -23.50 -13.68 6.90
CA ARG A 55 -22.51 -12.67 7.26
C ARG A 55 -21.76 -12.20 6.01
N GLY A 56 -20.97 -11.15 6.19
CA GLY A 56 -20.05 -10.62 5.20
C GLY A 56 -20.65 -9.46 4.39
N LEU A 57 -19.76 -8.73 3.73
CA LEU A 57 -20.07 -7.61 2.85
C LEU A 57 -19.86 -8.03 1.39
N ARG A 58 -20.75 -7.59 0.51
CA ARG A 58 -20.72 -7.98 -0.91
C ARG A 58 -19.51 -7.37 -1.62
N GLN A 59 -18.65 -8.21 -2.18
CA GLN A 59 -17.56 -7.74 -3.04
C GLN A 59 -18.13 -7.19 -4.35
N GLY A 60 -17.65 -6.01 -4.75
CA GLY A 60 -18.15 -5.29 -5.93
C GLY A 60 -19.33 -4.34 -5.66
N ASP A 61 -19.89 -4.36 -4.45
CA ASP A 61 -20.85 -3.35 -4.00
C ASP A 61 -20.10 -2.04 -3.64
N PRO A 62 -20.53 -0.88 -4.16
CA PRO A 62 -19.91 0.40 -3.84
C PRO A 62 -19.98 0.81 -2.36
N LEU A 63 -20.95 0.31 -1.58
CA LEU A 63 -21.09 0.62 -0.14
C LEU A 63 -20.14 -0.21 0.74
N SER A 64 -19.89 -1.46 0.36
CA SER A 64 -19.10 -2.42 1.14
C SER A 64 -17.73 -1.89 1.61
N PRO A 65 -16.91 -1.21 0.77
CA PRO A 65 -15.63 -0.67 1.22
C PRO A 65 -15.75 0.34 2.37
N THR A 66 -16.75 1.23 2.31
CA THR A 66 -16.97 2.24 3.36
C THR A 66 -17.47 1.61 4.64
N LEU A 67 -18.41 0.66 4.54
CA LEU A 67 -18.89 -0.10 5.69
C LEU A 67 -17.76 -0.90 6.36
N PHE A 68 -16.87 -1.48 5.56
CA PHE A 68 -15.68 -2.17 6.05
C PHE A 68 -14.78 -1.24 6.86
N ILE A 69 -14.50 -0.04 6.36
CA ILE A 69 -13.66 0.96 7.06
C ILE A 69 -14.29 1.35 8.41
N LEU A 70 -15.61 1.54 8.47
CA LEU A 70 -16.30 1.86 9.74
C LEU A 70 -16.17 0.74 10.78
N VAL A 71 -16.24 -0.52 10.33
CA VAL A 71 -16.02 -1.70 11.18
C VAL A 71 -14.57 -1.75 11.67
N GLU A 72 -13.61 -1.53 10.77
CA GLU A 72 -12.18 -1.55 11.08
C GLU A 72 -11.76 -0.41 12.04
N GLU A 73 -12.44 0.73 11.98
CA GLU A 73 -12.22 1.87 12.88
C GLU A 73 -12.40 1.49 14.36
N VAL A 74 -13.21 0.47 14.67
CA VAL A 74 -13.33 -0.05 16.05
C VAL A 74 -12.01 -0.65 16.53
N LEU A 75 -11.28 -1.37 15.67
CA LEU A 75 -9.95 -1.91 15.98
C LEU A 75 -8.94 -0.77 16.20
N SER A 76 -8.91 0.20 15.28
CA SER A 76 -8.08 1.42 15.37
C SER A 76 -8.27 2.14 16.72
N ARG A 77 -9.52 2.40 17.10
CA ARG A 77 -9.88 3.07 18.36
C ARG A 77 -9.54 2.22 19.57
N SER A 78 -9.69 0.89 19.49
CA SER A 78 -9.34 -0.02 20.58
C SER A 78 -7.83 -0.03 20.85
N LEU A 79 -7.02 -0.07 19.79
CA LEU A 79 -5.55 0.02 19.89
C LEU A 79 -5.12 1.37 20.47
N THR A 80 -5.69 2.46 19.96
CA THR A 80 -5.38 3.82 20.43
C THR A 80 -5.76 4.00 21.90
N ARG A 81 -6.94 3.52 22.31
CA ARG A 81 -7.38 3.54 23.71
C ARG A 81 -6.43 2.76 24.61
N ALA A 82 -6.00 1.58 24.20
CA ALA A 82 -5.09 0.76 24.99
C ALA A 82 -3.72 1.42 25.19
N ILE A 83 -3.22 2.14 24.19
CA ILE A 83 -1.99 2.92 24.31
C ILE A 83 -2.18 4.09 25.28
N ASN A 84 -3.27 4.85 25.13
CA ASN A 84 -3.57 6.00 25.99
C ASN A 84 -3.77 5.59 27.46
N GLN A 85 -4.27 4.38 27.71
CA GLN A 85 -4.43 3.82 29.06
C GLN A 85 -3.16 3.15 29.60
N GLY A 86 -2.06 3.13 28.84
CA GLY A 86 -0.80 2.50 29.25
C GLY A 86 -0.80 0.97 29.23
N LEU A 87 -1.86 0.33 28.70
CA LEU A 87 -1.95 -1.12 28.56
C LEU A 87 -1.00 -1.66 27.48
N ILE A 88 -0.78 -0.88 26.43
CA ILE A 88 0.20 -1.15 25.37
C ILE A 88 1.19 0.00 25.35
N ARG A 89 2.48 -0.31 25.50
CA ARG A 89 3.53 0.70 25.34
C ARG A 89 3.77 0.95 23.85
N PRO A 90 3.77 2.22 23.42
CA PRO A 90 3.94 2.56 22.02
C PRO A 90 5.33 2.19 21.51
N TYR A 91 5.45 2.01 20.19
CA TYR A 91 6.75 1.92 19.54
C TYR A 91 7.55 3.22 19.77
N TYR A 92 8.85 3.09 20.00
CA TYR A 92 9.69 4.23 20.31
C TYR A 92 9.69 5.24 19.15
N SER A 93 9.42 6.50 19.49
CA SER A 93 9.54 7.64 18.59
C SER A 93 10.26 8.77 19.31
N LYS A 94 10.98 9.61 18.56
CA LYS A 94 11.68 10.78 19.12
C LYS A 94 10.68 11.69 19.83
N ARG A 95 11.11 12.32 20.93
CA ARG A 95 10.27 13.27 21.70
C ARG A 95 9.68 14.34 20.78
N GLY A 96 8.38 14.62 20.95
CA GLY A 96 7.63 15.56 20.11
C GLY A 96 7.00 14.96 18.85
N CYS A 97 7.32 13.70 18.51
CA CYS A 97 6.63 13.00 17.42
C CYS A 97 5.25 12.50 17.88
N PRO A 98 4.22 12.54 17.01
CA PRO A 98 2.98 11.83 17.25
C PRO A 98 3.26 10.32 17.35
N ILE A 99 2.49 9.64 18.18
CA ILE A 99 2.58 8.19 18.35
C ILE A 99 1.96 7.52 17.13
N ILE A 100 2.73 6.69 16.43
CA ILE A 100 2.24 5.82 15.36
C ILE A 100 2.06 4.42 15.95
N SER A 101 0.81 3.96 16.01
CA SER A 101 0.45 2.66 16.59
C SER A 101 0.05 1.62 15.55
N HIS A 102 -0.55 2.04 14.44
CA HIS A 102 -0.97 1.16 13.38
C HIS A 102 -1.12 1.90 12.03
N SER A 103 -1.06 1.14 10.95
CA SER A 103 -1.44 1.53 9.59
C SER A 103 -2.41 0.48 9.07
N LEU A 104 -3.62 0.91 8.73
CA LEU A 104 -4.71 0.05 8.27
C LEU A 104 -5.06 0.42 6.83
N PHE A 105 -5.07 -0.57 5.95
CA PHE A 105 -5.50 -0.41 4.57
C PHE A 105 -6.31 -1.64 4.17
N ALA A 106 -7.64 -1.53 4.27
CA ALA A 106 -8.55 -2.65 4.04
C ALA A 106 -8.15 -3.88 4.86
N ASP A 107 -7.72 -4.97 4.24
CA ASP A 107 -7.32 -6.19 4.93
C ASP A 107 -5.86 -6.24 5.37
N ASP A 108 -5.04 -5.27 4.92
CA ASP A 108 -3.61 -5.16 5.19
C ASP A 108 -3.32 -4.20 6.36
N ALA A 109 -2.91 -4.76 7.49
CA ALA A 109 -2.58 -4.03 8.71
C ALA A 109 -1.09 -4.15 9.08
N ILE A 110 -0.46 -3.03 9.44
CA ILE A 110 0.84 -3.00 10.13
C ILE A 110 0.62 -2.40 11.51
N LEU A 111 1.07 -3.12 12.55
CA LEU A 111 0.97 -2.69 13.94
C LEU A 111 2.35 -2.38 14.51
N PHE A 112 2.46 -1.26 15.21
CA PHE A 112 3.70 -0.76 15.81
C PHE A 112 3.55 -0.74 17.33
N LEU A 113 4.38 -1.55 18.00
CA LEU A 113 4.42 -1.64 19.46
C LEU A 113 5.85 -1.93 19.93
N ASN A 114 6.12 -1.72 21.21
CA ASN A 114 7.36 -2.20 21.78
C ASN A 114 7.34 -3.73 21.96
N GLY A 115 8.53 -4.34 22.01
CA GLY A 115 8.67 -5.80 22.14
C GLY A 115 8.51 -6.34 23.56
N CYS A 116 7.87 -5.61 24.49
CA CYS A 116 7.69 -6.11 25.85
C CYS A 116 6.47 -7.04 25.95
N GLU A 117 6.58 -8.03 26.83
CA GLU A 117 5.58 -9.09 26.94
C GLU A 117 4.18 -8.57 27.29
N THR A 118 4.08 -7.60 28.20
CA THR A 118 2.81 -6.97 28.58
C THR A 118 2.09 -6.34 27.39
N SER A 119 2.80 -5.58 26.55
CA SER A 119 2.23 -4.97 25.35
C SER A 119 1.79 -5.99 24.32
N ILE A 120 2.57 -7.07 24.13
CA ILE A 120 2.24 -8.12 23.18
C ILE A 120 0.98 -8.86 23.63
N ARG A 121 0.89 -9.23 24.91
CA ARG A 121 -0.32 -9.86 25.47
C ARG A 121 -1.52 -8.92 25.39
N GLY A 122 -1.33 -7.64 25.68
CA GLY A 122 -2.36 -6.60 25.53
C GLY A 122 -2.87 -6.50 24.09
N LEU A 123 -1.95 -6.51 23.12
CA LEU A 123 -2.30 -6.51 21.70
C LEU A 123 -3.11 -7.75 21.31
N MET A 124 -2.63 -8.95 21.65
CA MET A 124 -3.32 -10.19 21.30
C MET A 124 -4.71 -10.26 21.95
N SER A 125 -4.86 -9.76 23.18
CA SER A 125 -6.17 -9.64 23.84
C SER A 125 -7.14 -8.74 23.08
N ILE A 126 -6.67 -7.59 22.56
CA ILE A 126 -7.50 -6.69 21.74
C ILE A 126 -7.89 -7.36 20.44
N ILE A 127 -6.94 -7.99 19.74
CA ILE A 127 -7.19 -8.72 18.49
C ILE A 127 -8.24 -9.79 18.74
N SER A 128 -8.07 -10.67 19.73
CA SER A 128 -9.04 -11.75 20.00
C SER A 128 -10.42 -11.23 20.40
N ARG A 129 -10.50 -10.10 21.11
CA ARG A 129 -11.79 -9.46 21.42
C ARG A 129 -12.47 -8.92 20.17
N TYR A 130 -11.69 -8.28 19.29
CA TYR A 130 -12.19 -7.76 18.02
C TYR A 130 -12.63 -8.88 17.09
N GLU A 131 -11.85 -9.96 16.95
CA GLU A 131 -12.21 -11.14 16.16
C GLU A 131 -13.54 -11.75 16.60
N ARG A 132 -13.73 -11.94 17.91
CA ARG A 132 -15.00 -12.45 18.46
C ARG A 132 -16.18 -11.52 18.23
N ALA A 133 -15.96 -10.21 18.26
CA ALA A 133 -17.03 -9.22 18.12
C ALA A 133 -17.41 -9.00 16.65
N ALA A 134 -16.43 -8.84 15.77
CA ALA A 134 -16.61 -8.52 14.36
C ALA A 134 -16.77 -9.75 13.45
N GLY A 135 -16.43 -10.96 13.92
CA GLY A 135 -16.35 -12.19 13.13
C GLY A 135 -15.12 -12.31 12.25
N GLN A 136 -14.30 -11.27 12.19
CA GLN A 136 -13.02 -11.28 11.49
C GLN A 136 -12.03 -12.23 12.16
N LEU A 137 -11.05 -12.67 11.38
CA LEU A 137 -9.98 -13.54 11.85
C LEU A 137 -8.66 -13.09 11.24
N VAL A 138 -7.61 -13.06 12.04
CA VAL A 138 -6.25 -12.82 11.56
C VAL A 138 -5.77 -14.07 10.82
N ASN A 139 -5.27 -13.87 9.60
CA ASN A 139 -4.68 -14.93 8.84
C ASN A 139 -3.25 -15.18 9.35
N ALA A 140 -3.07 -16.16 10.25
CA ALA A 140 -1.78 -16.44 10.88
C ALA A 140 -0.70 -16.89 9.88
N SER A 141 -1.06 -17.52 8.75
CA SER A 141 -0.10 -17.98 7.75
C SER A 141 0.44 -16.85 6.86
N LYS A 142 -0.33 -15.78 6.68
CA LYS A 142 0.09 -14.54 5.99
C LYS A 142 0.64 -13.48 6.95
N SER A 143 0.37 -13.62 8.24
CA SER A 143 0.84 -12.67 9.25
C SER A 143 2.26 -13.04 9.71
N SER A 144 3.07 -12.02 9.91
CA SER A 144 4.42 -12.19 10.45
C SER A 144 4.77 -11.03 11.37
N PHE A 145 5.72 -11.25 12.27
CA PHE A 145 6.29 -10.18 13.07
C PHE A 145 7.74 -9.91 12.64
N THR A 146 8.15 -8.64 12.67
CA THR A 146 9.51 -8.23 12.33
C THR A 146 10.09 -7.45 13.51
N VAL A 147 11.38 -7.65 13.77
CA VAL A 147 12.13 -6.98 14.84
C VAL A 147 13.37 -6.29 14.28
N GLY A 148 13.97 -5.38 15.06
CA GLY A 148 15.23 -4.73 14.68
C GLY A 148 16.38 -5.74 14.53
N PRO A 149 17.39 -5.44 13.70
CA PRO A 149 18.49 -6.38 13.38
C PRO A 149 19.30 -6.81 14.60
N SER A 150 19.44 -5.95 15.61
CA SER A 150 20.20 -6.22 16.83
C SER A 150 19.40 -6.89 17.96
N THR A 151 18.20 -7.41 17.67
CA THR A 151 17.34 -8.02 18.70
C THR A 151 17.90 -9.38 19.13
N PRO A 152 18.11 -9.63 20.44
CA PRO A 152 18.61 -10.93 20.92
C PRO A 152 17.67 -12.09 20.59
N ILE A 153 18.24 -13.25 20.21
CA ILE A 153 17.48 -14.45 19.81
C ILE A 153 16.47 -14.88 20.88
N GLY A 154 16.82 -14.79 22.16
CA GLY A 154 15.90 -15.11 23.26
C GLY A 154 14.64 -14.23 23.27
N THR A 155 14.80 -12.93 22.96
CA THR A 155 13.66 -12.02 22.81
C THR A 155 12.80 -12.38 21.61
N ILE A 156 13.42 -12.76 20.49
CA ILE A 156 12.71 -13.17 19.27
C ILE A 156 11.87 -14.41 19.52
N ARG A 157 12.44 -15.44 20.15
CA ARG A 157 11.72 -16.68 20.52
C ARG A 157 10.55 -16.38 21.46
N ARG A 158 10.75 -15.49 22.44
CA ARG A 158 9.68 -15.05 23.33
C ARG A 158 8.54 -14.36 22.57
N ILE A 159 8.85 -13.40 21.69
CA ILE A 159 7.84 -12.71 20.88
C ILE A 159 7.08 -13.72 20.01
N GLN A 160 7.80 -14.64 19.36
CA GLN A 160 7.21 -15.69 18.54
C GLN A 160 6.24 -16.57 19.34
N GLY A 161 6.61 -16.99 20.56
CA GLY A 161 5.75 -17.77 21.44
C GLY A 161 4.52 -17.02 21.95
N LEU A 162 4.60 -15.68 22.08
CA LEU A 162 3.48 -14.85 22.54
C LEU A 162 2.49 -14.49 21.43
N ILE A 163 2.99 -14.19 20.23
CA ILE A 163 2.17 -13.77 19.08
C ILE A 163 1.62 -14.97 18.30
N GLY A 164 2.40 -16.06 18.20
CA GLY A 164 2.04 -17.23 17.40
C GLY A 164 2.22 -17.06 15.88
N PHE A 165 2.83 -15.95 15.41
CA PHE A 165 3.14 -15.73 13.99
C PHE A 165 4.58 -16.11 13.67
N SER A 166 4.82 -16.39 12.39
CA SER A 166 6.18 -16.61 11.90
C SER A 166 7.01 -15.32 11.94
N ARG A 167 8.33 -15.46 12.06
CA ARG A 167 9.26 -14.34 11.98
C ARG A 167 9.42 -13.89 10.53
N GLY A 168 9.04 -12.65 10.26
CA GLY A 168 9.31 -11.94 9.00
C GLY A 168 10.72 -11.35 8.96
N HIS A 169 11.15 -10.97 7.76
CA HIS A 169 12.45 -10.35 7.51
C HIS A 169 12.29 -9.11 6.64
N LEU A 170 13.15 -8.12 6.86
CA LEU A 170 13.28 -6.98 5.95
C LEU A 170 14.27 -7.35 4.82
N PRO A 171 14.02 -6.93 3.57
CA PRO A 171 12.85 -6.19 3.13
C PRO A 171 11.60 -7.07 2.94
N PHE A 172 10.40 -6.48 3.05
CA PHE A 172 9.15 -7.10 2.64
C PHE A 172 8.26 -6.11 1.89
N ASP A 173 7.34 -6.60 1.06
CA ASP A 173 6.42 -5.75 0.31
C ASP A 173 5.16 -5.43 1.12
N TYR A 174 4.79 -4.16 1.16
CA TYR A 174 3.53 -3.67 1.72
C TYR A 174 2.86 -2.74 0.72
N LEU A 175 1.60 -3.01 0.36
CA LEU A 175 0.84 -2.24 -0.63
C LEU A 175 1.59 -2.04 -1.96
N GLY A 176 2.36 -3.05 -2.37
CA GLY A 176 3.16 -3.01 -3.60
C GLY A 176 4.44 -2.19 -3.53
N CYS A 177 4.86 -1.75 -2.34
CA CYS A 177 6.09 -1.02 -2.08
C CYS A 177 7.01 -1.79 -1.11
N PRO A 178 8.33 -1.88 -1.41
CA PRO A 178 9.27 -2.57 -0.54
C PRO A 178 9.60 -1.74 0.70
N ILE A 179 9.33 -2.28 1.89
CA ILE A 179 9.76 -1.73 3.17
C ILE A 179 11.13 -2.33 3.52
N PHE A 180 12.13 -1.48 3.74
CA PHE A 180 13.51 -1.88 4.05
C PHE A 180 14.14 -0.97 5.10
N LEU A 181 15.23 -1.44 5.72
CA LEU A 181 16.02 -0.67 6.67
C LEU A 181 17.39 -0.33 6.08
N GLY A 182 17.82 0.92 6.27
CA GLY A 182 19.12 1.42 5.82
C GLY A 182 19.13 1.89 4.37
N ARG A 183 20.30 1.80 3.73
CA ARG A 183 20.53 2.38 2.41
C ARG A 183 19.69 1.70 1.33
N ARG A 184 19.11 2.54 0.45
CA ARG A 184 18.42 2.10 -0.76
C ARG A 184 19.35 1.28 -1.66
N ARG A 185 18.84 0.19 -2.22
CA ARG A 185 19.55 -0.69 -3.15
C ARG A 185 18.75 -0.85 -4.43
N ILE A 186 19.46 -1.08 -5.54
CA ILE A 186 18.84 -1.21 -6.87
C ILE A 186 17.86 -2.38 -6.89
N HIS A 187 18.24 -3.53 -6.30
CA HIS A 187 17.45 -4.76 -6.35
C HIS A 187 16.10 -4.67 -5.64
N TYR A 188 15.89 -3.69 -4.74
CA TYR A 188 14.56 -3.46 -4.14
C TYR A 188 13.52 -3.05 -5.19
N PHE A 189 13.95 -2.57 -6.36
CA PHE A 189 13.07 -2.15 -7.45
C PHE A 189 12.99 -3.16 -8.59
N ASP A 190 13.59 -4.34 -8.45
CA ASP A 190 13.60 -5.37 -9.51
C ASP A 190 12.20 -5.89 -9.82
N ALA A 191 11.31 -5.96 -8.82
CA ALA A 191 9.92 -6.34 -9.02
C ALA A 191 9.18 -5.37 -9.97
N LEU A 192 9.44 -4.06 -9.85
CA LEU A 192 8.89 -3.04 -10.75
C LEU A 192 9.44 -3.21 -12.17
N VAL A 193 10.75 -3.38 -12.30
CA VAL A 193 11.41 -3.59 -13.59
C VAL A 193 10.91 -4.88 -14.26
N GLY A 194 10.74 -5.95 -13.48
CA GLY A 194 10.18 -7.23 -13.91
C GLY A 194 8.74 -7.09 -14.39
N LYS A 195 7.88 -6.34 -13.68
CA LYS A 195 6.51 -6.03 -14.12
C LYS A 195 6.49 -5.30 -15.47
N LEU A 196 7.36 -4.31 -15.67
CA LEU A 196 7.49 -3.60 -16.95
C LEU A 196 7.91 -4.54 -18.08
N ARG A 197 8.94 -5.37 -17.86
CA ARG A 197 9.41 -6.36 -18.85
C ARG A 197 8.34 -7.40 -19.17
N LYS A 198 7.64 -7.92 -18.16
CA LYS A 198 6.54 -8.88 -18.34
C LYS A 198 5.40 -8.28 -19.16
N LYS A 199 5.06 -7.01 -18.93
CA LYS A 199 4.03 -6.30 -19.71
C LYS A 199 4.43 -6.17 -21.17
N LEU A 200 5.69 -5.85 -21.44
CA LEU A 200 6.24 -5.76 -22.80
C LEU A 200 6.27 -7.10 -23.52
N ALA A 201 6.68 -8.17 -22.82
CA ALA A 201 6.71 -9.52 -23.39
C ALA A 201 5.32 -10.01 -23.82
N GLY A 202 4.26 -9.56 -23.15
CA GLY A 202 2.87 -9.86 -23.53
C GLY A 202 2.36 -9.11 -24.76
N TRP A 203 3.09 -8.11 -25.26
CA TRP A 203 2.67 -7.35 -26.43
C TRP A 203 3.31 -7.89 -27.70
N LYS A 204 2.48 -8.21 -28.69
CA LYS A 204 2.95 -8.58 -30.04
C LYS A 204 3.47 -7.33 -30.76
N ILE A 205 4.73 -6.99 -30.51
CA ILE A 205 5.33 -5.72 -30.97
C ILE A 205 5.31 -5.57 -32.50
N GLN A 206 5.32 -6.69 -33.23
CA GLN A 206 5.20 -6.74 -34.69
C GLN A 206 3.85 -6.21 -35.20
N LEU A 207 2.79 -6.27 -34.39
CA LEU A 207 1.46 -5.78 -34.73
C LEU A 207 1.24 -4.31 -34.34
N LEU A 208 2.21 -3.69 -33.67
CA LEU A 208 2.09 -2.33 -33.16
C LEU A 208 2.75 -1.31 -34.08
N SER A 209 1.95 -0.36 -34.55
CA SER A 209 2.45 0.84 -35.22
C SER A 209 3.33 1.67 -34.26
N PRO A 210 4.25 2.51 -34.78
CA PRO A 210 5.03 3.42 -33.93
C PRO A 210 4.15 4.31 -33.04
N GLY A 211 3.03 4.81 -33.56
CA GLY A 211 2.03 5.57 -32.78
C GLY A 211 1.42 4.75 -31.64
N GLY A 212 1.06 3.49 -31.90
CA GLY A 212 0.55 2.58 -30.88
C GLY A 212 1.56 2.33 -29.75
N ARG A 213 2.85 2.19 -30.09
CA ARG A 213 3.93 2.04 -29.09
C ARG A 213 4.07 3.29 -28.21
N ILE A 214 4.02 4.49 -28.81
CA ILE A 214 4.04 5.76 -28.06
C ILE A 214 2.86 5.82 -27.08
N GLN A 215 1.67 5.44 -27.52
CA GLN A 215 0.47 5.45 -26.68
C GLN A 215 0.58 4.48 -25.49
N LEU A 216 1.10 3.27 -25.73
CA LEU A 216 1.35 2.28 -24.68
C LEU A 216 2.43 2.75 -23.69
N ILE A 217 3.47 3.43 -24.15
CA ILE A 217 4.47 4.04 -23.25
C ILE A 217 3.78 5.08 -22.36
N ARG A 218 3.04 6.02 -22.95
CA ARG A 218 2.44 7.16 -22.24
C ARG A 218 1.42 6.73 -21.19
N HIS A 219 0.54 5.80 -21.53
CA HIS A 219 -0.62 5.45 -20.70
C HIS A 219 -0.43 4.20 -19.86
N VAL A 220 0.42 3.25 -20.29
CA VAL A 220 0.61 1.99 -19.59
C VAL A 220 1.99 1.89 -18.92
N LEU A 221 3.09 1.98 -19.66
CA LEU A 221 4.40 1.79 -19.06
C LEU A 221 4.77 2.89 -18.06
N MET A 222 4.44 4.14 -18.38
CA MET A 222 4.74 5.26 -17.50
C MET A 222 3.78 5.39 -16.30
N SER A 223 2.64 4.69 -16.31
CA SER A 223 1.71 4.67 -15.17
C SER A 223 2.08 3.61 -14.12
N MET A 224 2.66 2.48 -14.54
CA MET A 224 3.09 1.40 -13.66
C MET A 224 4.07 1.81 -12.54
N PRO A 225 5.11 2.64 -12.77
CA PRO A 225 6.05 3.03 -11.71
C PRO A 225 5.51 4.15 -10.80
N LEU A 226 4.40 4.81 -11.14
CA LEU A 226 3.96 6.03 -10.43
C LEU A 226 3.74 5.81 -8.95
N HIS A 227 3.10 4.71 -8.56
CA HIS A 227 2.84 4.39 -7.16
C HIS A 227 4.14 4.33 -6.35
N LEU A 228 5.11 3.56 -6.83
CA LEU A 228 6.39 3.37 -6.16
C LEU A 228 7.23 4.67 -6.16
N LEU A 229 7.25 5.41 -7.28
CA LEU A 229 7.97 6.68 -7.40
C LEU A 229 7.37 7.80 -6.53
N ALA A 230 6.09 7.68 -6.16
CA ALA A 230 5.43 8.62 -5.27
C ALA A 230 5.77 8.38 -3.79
N VAL A 231 6.17 7.16 -3.43
CA VAL A 231 6.44 6.76 -2.03
C VAL A 231 7.93 6.73 -1.71
N HIS A 232 8.77 6.22 -2.62
CA HIS A 232 10.20 6.03 -2.37
C HIS A 232 11.07 7.02 -3.11
N GLU A 233 12.17 7.44 -2.47
CA GLU A 233 13.31 8.01 -3.21
C GLU A 233 14.03 6.88 -3.96
N VAL A 234 14.10 6.98 -5.28
CA VAL A 234 14.64 5.93 -6.15
C VAL A 234 16.02 6.33 -6.69
N LEU A 235 16.91 5.34 -6.86
CA LEU A 235 18.23 5.55 -7.46
C LEU A 235 18.12 5.91 -8.96
N ASP A 236 18.96 6.84 -9.42
CA ASP A 236 18.99 7.25 -10.83
C ASP A 236 19.18 6.06 -11.80
N THR A 237 19.93 5.04 -11.38
CA THR A 237 20.13 3.81 -12.17
C THR A 237 18.82 3.07 -12.47
N VAL A 238 17.85 3.10 -11.56
CA VAL A 238 16.52 2.50 -11.78
C VAL A 238 15.73 3.33 -12.78
N LEU A 239 15.74 4.66 -12.65
CA LEU A 239 15.09 5.57 -13.59
C LEU A 239 15.69 5.47 -14.99
N GLN A 240 17.01 5.29 -15.09
CA GLN A 240 17.71 5.02 -16.34
C GLN A 240 17.31 3.66 -16.93
N THR A 241 17.12 2.64 -16.09
CA THR A 241 16.62 1.33 -16.54
C THR A 241 15.21 1.43 -17.12
N ILE A 242 14.29 2.15 -16.46
CA ILE A 242 12.93 2.41 -16.97
C ILE A 242 13.00 3.15 -18.32
N ARG A 243 13.84 4.19 -18.41
CA ARG A 243 14.09 4.92 -19.66
C ARG A 243 14.59 3.98 -20.77
N ARG A 244 15.56 3.11 -20.49
CA ARG A 244 16.12 2.16 -21.47
C ARG A 244 15.05 1.20 -21.97
N ILE A 245 14.21 0.68 -21.08
CA ILE A 245 13.08 -0.19 -21.42
C ILE A 245 12.11 0.52 -22.37
N CYS A 246 11.70 1.75 -22.05
CA CYS A 246 10.78 2.50 -22.91
C CYS A 246 11.43 2.87 -24.26
N THR A 247 12.72 3.22 -24.26
CA THR A 247 13.47 3.55 -25.49
C THR A 247 13.58 2.34 -26.42
N SER A 248 13.91 1.18 -25.86
CA SER A 248 14.03 -0.08 -26.61
C SER A 248 12.68 -0.52 -27.16
N PHE A 249 11.62 -0.45 -26.36
CA PHE A 249 10.27 -0.75 -26.83
C PHE A 249 9.83 0.16 -27.99
N LEU A 250 10.14 1.45 -27.92
CA LEU A 250 9.79 2.41 -28.97
C LEU A 250 10.49 2.09 -30.30
N TRP A 251 11.82 1.96 -30.27
CA TRP A 251 12.65 1.93 -31.48
C TRP A 251 13.04 0.53 -31.93
N ASP A 252 13.49 -0.30 -31.01
CA ASP A 252 14.10 -1.59 -31.32
C ASP A 252 13.02 -2.64 -31.63
N GLY A 253 11.81 -2.46 -31.09
CA GLY A 253 10.68 -3.35 -31.32
C GLY A 253 10.82 -4.72 -30.63
N GLN A 254 11.84 -4.88 -29.79
CA GLN A 254 12.17 -6.04 -28.98
C GLN A 254 13.13 -5.60 -27.86
N LEU A 255 13.06 -6.27 -26.70
CA LEU A 255 13.92 -5.97 -25.55
C LEU A 255 15.34 -6.52 -25.71
N GLU A 256 15.47 -7.64 -26.42
CA GLU A 256 16.73 -8.33 -26.70
C GLU A 256 16.86 -8.52 -28.22
N GLY A 257 18.06 -8.31 -28.77
CA GLY A 257 18.33 -8.37 -30.21
C GLY A 257 19.07 -7.14 -30.75
N PRO A 258 19.36 -7.11 -32.07
CA PRO A 258 20.10 -6.00 -32.68
C PRO A 258 19.33 -4.69 -32.55
N ARG A 259 20.04 -3.64 -32.12
CA ARG A 259 19.49 -2.29 -32.00
C ARG A 259 19.09 -1.78 -33.39
N ARG A 260 17.90 -1.22 -33.50
CA ARG A 260 17.45 -0.57 -34.73
C ARG A 260 17.89 0.89 -34.71
N GLN A 261 17.96 1.52 -35.89
CA GLN A 261 18.30 2.93 -35.99
C GLN A 261 17.22 3.78 -35.29
N ARG A 262 17.64 4.53 -34.28
CA ARG A 262 16.77 5.43 -33.52
C ARG A 262 16.57 6.71 -34.32
N ARG A 263 15.34 7.00 -34.72
CA ARG A 263 15.02 8.18 -35.55
C ARG A 263 15.09 9.49 -34.76
N VAL A 264 14.81 9.44 -33.46
CA VAL A 264 14.77 10.62 -32.58
C VAL A 264 15.42 10.28 -31.25
N SER A 265 16.18 11.23 -30.68
CA SER A 265 16.74 11.07 -29.33
C SER A 265 15.63 10.98 -28.28
N TRP A 266 15.90 10.30 -27.17
CA TRP A 266 14.92 10.18 -26.08
C TRP A 266 14.49 11.56 -25.55
N GLU A 267 15.45 12.48 -25.44
CA GLU A 267 15.22 13.84 -24.97
C GLU A 267 14.24 14.61 -25.88
N LYS A 268 14.38 14.47 -27.21
CA LYS A 268 13.45 15.07 -28.18
C LYS A 268 12.09 14.37 -28.16
N ALA A 269 12.08 13.04 -28.06
CA ALA A 269 10.84 12.26 -27.95
C ALA A 269 10.01 12.64 -26.71
N CYS A 270 10.68 13.07 -25.64
CA CYS A 270 10.02 13.49 -24.42
C CYS A 270 9.45 14.92 -24.42
N ARG A 271 9.73 15.73 -25.44
CA ARG A 271 9.17 17.07 -25.53
C ARG A 271 7.64 17.02 -25.72
N PRO A 272 6.92 18.06 -25.28
CA PRO A 272 5.52 18.25 -25.63
C PRO A 272 5.26 18.16 -27.14
N THR A 273 4.05 17.76 -27.53
CA THR A 273 3.69 17.60 -28.95
C THR A 273 3.66 18.93 -29.70
N ASN A 274 3.30 20.03 -29.03
CA ASN A 274 3.38 21.39 -29.56
C ASN A 274 4.82 21.89 -29.75
N GLU A 275 5.82 21.24 -29.13
CA GLU A 275 7.25 21.55 -29.31
C GLU A 275 7.95 20.55 -30.25
N GLY A 276 7.18 19.78 -31.04
CA GLY A 276 7.70 18.79 -31.99
C GLY A 276 8.20 17.48 -31.34
N GLY A 277 7.83 17.21 -30.08
CA GLY A 277 8.09 15.94 -29.41
C GLY A 277 6.95 14.92 -29.51
N LEU A 278 7.11 13.77 -28.86
CA LEU A 278 6.11 12.69 -28.85
C LEU A 278 5.23 12.69 -27.58
N GLY A 279 5.44 13.66 -26.68
CA GLY A 279 4.69 13.81 -25.43
C GLY A 279 4.96 12.71 -24.40
N ILE A 280 6.11 12.02 -24.49
CA ILE A 280 6.52 10.98 -23.52
C ILE A 280 7.10 11.65 -22.29
N ARG A 281 6.63 11.31 -21.09
CA ARG A 281 7.19 11.90 -19.86
C ARG A 281 8.53 11.26 -19.50
N ARG A 282 9.55 12.07 -19.17
CA ARG A 282 10.83 11.55 -18.66
C ARG A 282 10.63 10.93 -17.26
N PRO A 283 11.12 9.71 -16.98
CA PRO A 283 11.03 9.11 -15.65
C PRO A 283 11.60 10.00 -14.54
N GLN A 284 12.71 10.70 -14.81
CA GLN A 284 13.33 11.64 -13.88
C GLN A 284 12.42 12.81 -13.53
N ASP A 285 11.77 13.43 -14.53
CA ASP A 285 10.86 14.56 -14.28
C ASP A 285 9.63 14.12 -13.50
N VAL A 286 9.08 12.95 -13.83
CA VAL A 286 7.94 12.37 -13.13
C VAL A 286 8.29 12.10 -11.67
N PHE A 287 9.44 11.47 -11.42
CA PHE A 287 9.94 11.23 -10.07
C PHE A 287 10.11 12.54 -9.29
N ASN A 288 10.84 13.51 -9.85
CA ASN A 288 11.06 14.81 -9.20
C ASN A 288 9.74 15.54 -8.90
N MET A 289 8.78 15.50 -9.83
CA MET A 289 7.46 16.09 -9.63
C MET A 289 6.68 15.40 -8.51
N LEU A 290 6.68 14.06 -8.45
CA LEU A 290 6.01 13.30 -7.40
C LEU A 290 6.61 13.55 -6.02
N GLN A 291 7.94 13.61 -5.92
CA GLN A 291 8.64 13.92 -4.67
C GLN A 291 8.29 15.34 -4.18
N LYS A 292 8.30 16.33 -5.08
CA LYS A 292 7.85 17.70 -4.77
C LYS A 292 6.38 17.74 -4.33
N LYS A 293 5.52 16.97 -5.00
CA LYS A 293 4.10 16.85 -4.63
C LYS A 293 3.90 16.23 -3.25
N LEU A 294 4.70 15.22 -2.88
CA LEU A 294 4.66 14.61 -1.56
C LEU A 294 5.07 15.61 -0.47
N VAL A 295 6.17 16.34 -0.68
CA VAL A 295 6.62 17.40 0.24
C VAL A 295 5.57 18.49 0.38
N TRP A 296 5.00 18.95 -0.74
CA TRP A 296 3.92 19.94 -0.72
C TRP A 296 2.74 19.46 0.13
N ARG A 297 2.26 18.24 -0.10
CA ARG A 297 1.15 17.64 0.67
C ARG A 297 1.45 17.56 2.16
N MET A 298 2.65 17.13 2.55
CA MET A 298 3.04 17.07 3.96
C MET A 298 3.03 18.44 4.65
N ARG A 299 3.22 19.53 3.90
CA ARG A 299 3.23 20.90 4.43
C ARG A 299 1.85 21.55 4.44
N THR A 300 1.05 21.35 3.40
CA THR A 300 -0.21 22.06 3.23
C THR A 300 -1.39 21.33 3.83
N THR A 301 -1.28 20.01 4.03
CA THR A 301 -2.38 19.19 4.52
C THR A 301 -2.05 18.69 5.92
N PRO A 302 -2.86 19.04 6.94
CA PRO A 302 -2.74 18.46 8.28
C PRO A 302 -2.81 16.94 8.18
N SER A 303 -1.72 16.26 8.53
CA SER A 303 -1.63 14.80 8.44
C SER A 303 -0.67 14.28 9.50
N VAL A 304 -0.98 13.10 10.05
CA VAL A 304 -0.13 12.43 11.05
C VAL A 304 1.29 12.22 10.51
N LEU A 305 1.42 11.85 9.24
CA LEU A 305 2.71 11.71 8.57
C LEU A 305 3.46 13.04 8.49
N GLY A 306 2.81 14.13 8.07
CA GLY A 306 3.43 15.45 7.99
C GLY A 306 3.92 15.94 9.36
N SER A 307 3.10 15.78 10.40
CA SER A 307 3.48 16.08 11.79
C SER A 307 4.63 15.21 12.28
N PHE A 308 4.62 13.90 11.98
CA PHE A 308 5.68 12.97 12.36
C PHE A 308 7.02 13.32 11.71
N VAL A 309 7.02 13.54 10.40
CA VAL A 309 8.22 13.88 9.64
C VAL A 309 8.82 15.20 10.14
N SER A 310 7.98 16.21 10.33
CA SER A 310 8.41 17.53 10.82
C SER A 310 9.03 17.43 12.22
N ALA A 311 8.40 16.70 13.14
CA ALA A 311 8.90 16.53 14.50
C ALA A 311 10.18 15.67 14.57
N LYS A 312 10.22 14.58 13.81
CA LYS A 312 11.35 13.63 13.86
C LYS A 312 12.62 14.29 13.33
N TYR A 313 12.50 14.97 12.21
CA TYR A 313 13.66 15.42 11.48
C TYR A 313 13.91 16.93 11.50
N GLY A 314 12.96 17.78 11.87
CA GLY A 314 13.13 19.23 12.06
C GLY A 314 12.64 20.10 10.89
N GLU A 315 12.96 21.40 10.95
CA GLU A 315 12.38 22.47 10.10
C GLU A 315 12.85 22.53 8.64
N TRP A 316 13.65 21.58 8.15
CA TRP A 316 14.07 21.53 6.73
C TRP A 316 12.91 21.23 5.76
N ALA A 317 11.74 20.86 6.29
CA ALA A 317 10.49 20.84 5.53
C ALA A 317 10.07 22.23 4.99
N ARG A 318 10.75 23.33 5.35
CA ARG A 318 10.37 24.71 4.97
C ARG A 318 10.96 25.24 3.66
N GLN A 319 12.09 24.74 3.14
CA GLN A 319 12.71 25.29 1.91
C GLN A 319 12.44 24.42 0.66
N PRO A 320 11.87 24.99 -0.44
CA PRO A 320 11.57 24.24 -1.67
C PRO A 320 12.82 23.73 -2.42
N ALA A 321 13.98 24.34 -2.17
CA ALA A 321 15.23 24.09 -2.89
C ALA A 321 16.07 22.95 -2.30
N ASP A 322 15.81 22.54 -1.05
CA ASP A 322 16.69 21.64 -0.31
C ASP A 322 16.25 20.17 -0.36
N ILE A 323 15.97 19.69 -1.57
CA ILE A 323 15.72 18.28 -1.90
C ILE A 323 16.92 17.39 -1.48
N LYS A 324 18.11 17.98 -1.25
CA LYS A 324 19.26 17.29 -0.64
C LYS A 324 18.97 16.79 0.78
N GLY A 325 18.04 17.39 1.52
CA GLY A 325 17.59 16.91 2.82
C GLY A 325 16.79 15.60 2.76
N ILE A 326 16.18 15.28 1.61
CA ILE A 326 15.50 13.98 1.39
C ILE A 326 16.52 12.83 1.28
N LYS A 327 17.77 13.12 0.86
CA LYS A 327 18.85 12.12 0.87
C LYS A 327 19.20 11.59 2.26
N ARG A 328 18.86 12.31 3.34
CA ARG A 328 19.12 11.90 4.74
C ARG A 328 18.12 10.90 5.32
N TRP A 329 17.13 10.45 4.55
CA TRP A 329 16.15 9.45 5.04
C TRP A 329 16.70 8.02 4.96
N ALA A 330 17.87 7.84 4.35
CA ALA A 330 18.51 6.56 4.07
C ALA A 330 19.83 6.32 4.86
N ASP A 331 20.20 7.25 5.74
CA ASP A 331 21.26 7.10 6.75
C ASP A 331 20.60 7.09 8.13
#